data_AF-A0A4Y8USC9-F1
#
_entry.id   AF-A0A4Y8USC9-F1
#
_cell.length_a   1.000
_cell.length_b   1.000
_cell.length_c   1.000
_cell.angle_alpha   90.00
_cell.angle_beta   90.00
_cell.angle_gamma   90.00
#
_symmetry.space_group_name_H-M   'P 1'
#
loop_
_entity.id
_entity.type
_entity.pdbx_description
1 polymer ?
#
loop_
_entity_poly.entity_id
_entity_poly.type
_entity_poly.pdbx_seq_one_letter_code
_entity_poly.pdbx_strand_id
1 'polypeptide(L)'
;MTTTLVVALAGVPTLVAPPQDPPGVADAVVVLGPPQPWRVAWARELVEQGRAGAVLVSVDDDDRVPLCEDPGSLDVTCARPDPFTTRGEARWVRDEMAAHGWDTVTVVTATPNLLRARLLIGRCVPEGVQVVARRERLGLDRWAARYAWQLGGWAKALWSQGC
;
A
#
# COMPACT_ATOMS: atom_id res chain seq x y z
N MET A 1 19.98 27.14 17.85
CA MET A 1 18.57 27.22 17.37
C MET A 1 18.43 27.02 15.87
N THR A 2 19.48 27.22 15.06
CA THR A 2 19.43 27.12 13.58
C THR A 2 19.38 25.67 13.07
N THR A 3 20.10 24.74 13.70
CA THR A 3 20.17 23.33 13.27
C THR A 3 18.83 22.59 13.43
N THR A 4 18.07 22.89 14.49
CA THR A 4 16.75 22.29 14.75
C THR A 4 15.71 22.71 13.71
N LEU A 5 15.78 23.96 13.23
CA LEU A 5 14.83 24.49 12.24
C LEU A 5 15.06 23.87 10.85
N VAL A 6 16.32 23.64 10.48
CA VAL A 6 16.68 23.02 9.19
C VAL A 6 16.29 21.53 9.16
N VAL A 7 16.49 20.79 10.26
CA VAL A 7 16.04 19.38 10.37
C VAL A 7 14.51 19.28 10.32
N ALA A 8 13.79 20.19 10.97
CA ALA A 8 12.34 20.23 10.92
C ALA A 8 11.80 20.55 9.51
N LEU A 9 12.42 21.50 8.80
CA LEU A 9 12.00 21.90 7.45
C LEU A 9 12.43 20.92 6.35
N ALA A 10 13.53 20.17 6.50
CA ALA A 10 13.98 19.15 5.55
C ALA A 10 13.32 17.77 5.80
N GLY A 11 12.94 17.47 7.04
CA GLY A 11 12.22 16.23 7.39
C GLY A 11 10.76 16.22 6.95
N VAL A 12 10.10 17.38 6.88
CA VAL A 12 8.69 17.48 6.50
C VAL A 12 8.45 17.10 5.02
N PRO A 13 9.19 17.60 4.01
CA PRO A 13 9.00 17.20 2.62
C PRO A 13 9.25 15.73 2.35
N THR A 14 10.26 15.12 3.01
CA THR A 14 10.59 13.70 2.84
C THR A 14 9.55 12.77 3.48
N LEU A 15 8.88 13.22 4.55
CA LEU A 15 7.74 12.51 5.14
C LEU A 15 6.43 12.74 4.37
N VAL A 16 6.25 13.92 3.77
CA VAL A 16 5.01 14.32 3.09
C VAL A 16 4.98 13.89 1.62
N ALA A 17 6.14 13.84 0.96
CA ALA A 17 6.31 13.38 -0.41
C ALA A 17 7.67 12.70 -0.58
N PRO A 18 7.82 11.46 -0.08
CA PRO A 18 9.06 10.70 -0.25
C PRO A 18 9.36 10.53 -1.74
N PRO A 19 10.65 10.54 -2.15
CA PRO A 19 11.04 10.04 -3.45
C PRO A 19 10.46 8.63 -3.67
N GLN A 20 9.91 8.42 -4.85
CA GLN A 20 9.33 7.16 -5.26
C GLN A 20 9.71 6.90 -6.69
N ASP A 21 10.24 5.71 -6.94
CA ASP A 21 10.48 5.25 -8.29
C ASP A 21 9.13 4.97 -8.97
N PRO A 22 9.03 5.16 -10.30
CA PRO A 22 7.88 4.67 -11.03
C PRO A 22 7.74 3.16 -10.78
N PRO A 23 6.51 2.60 -10.80
CA PRO A 23 6.33 1.17 -10.58
C PRO A 23 7.24 0.34 -11.51
N GLY A 24 7.92 -0.67 -11.00
CA GLY A 24 8.59 -1.62 -11.86
C GLY A 24 7.58 -2.48 -12.61
N VAL A 25 8.09 -3.47 -13.35
CA VAL A 25 7.31 -4.68 -13.60
C VAL A 25 7.34 -5.50 -12.30
N ALA A 26 6.21 -6.10 -11.95
CA ALA A 26 6.06 -7.01 -10.83
C ALA A 26 5.21 -8.22 -11.25
N ASP A 27 5.15 -9.26 -10.45
CA ASP A 27 4.29 -10.41 -10.74
C ASP A 27 2.82 -10.10 -10.43
N ALA A 28 2.58 -9.38 -9.31
CA ALA A 28 1.25 -8.96 -8.91
C ALA A 28 1.20 -7.52 -8.38
N VAL A 29 0.02 -6.89 -8.47
CA VAL A 29 -0.28 -5.62 -7.81
C VAL A 29 -1.22 -5.85 -6.63
N VAL A 30 -0.88 -5.28 -5.48
CA VAL A 30 -1.61 -5.45 -4.23
C VAL A 30 -2.36 -4.18 -3.84
N VAL A 31 -3.66 -4.32 -3.62
CA VAL A 31 -4.55 -3.33 -3.04
C VAL A 31 -4.84 -3.70 -1.59
N LEU A 32 -4.21 -2.99 -0.65
CA LEU A 32 -4.49 -3.14 0.78
C LEU A 32 -5.86 -2.54 1.13
N GLY A 33 -6.49 -3.07 2.17
CA GLY A 33 -7.76 -2.63 2.70
C GLY A 33 -7.71 -1.21 3.30
N PRO A 34 -8.85 -0.51 3.35
CA PRO A 34 -10.07 -0.78 2.60
C PRO A 34 -9.89 -0.52 1.09
N PRO A 35 -10.44 -1.32 0.18
CA PRO A 35 -10.13 -1.31 -1.27
C PRO A 35 -10.77 -0.11 -2.00
N GLN A 36 -10.20 1.08 -1.81
CA GLN A 36 -10.73 2.31 -2.40
C GLN A 36 -10.81 2.23 -3.94
N PRO A 37 -11.89 2.73 -4.59
CA PRO A 37 -12.12 2.54 -6.02
C PRO A 37 -10.94 2.98 -6.91
N TRP A 38 -10.26 4.08 -6.56
CA TRP A 38 -9.12 4.55 -7.32
C TRP A 38 -7.88 3.65 -7.21
N ARG A 39 -7.70 2.94 -6.08
CA ARG A 39 -6.61 1.96 -5.92
C ARG A 39 -6.87 0.72 -6.76
N VAL A 40 -8.12 0.25 -6.76
CA VAL A 40 -8.56 -0.89 -7.58
C VAL A 40 -8.43 -0.55 -9.08
N ALA A 41 -8.90 0.63 -9.49
CA ALA A 41 -8.75 1.10 -10.87
C ALA A 41 -7.28 1.25 -11.28
N TRP A 42 -6.41 1.75 -10.39
CA TRP A 42 -4.99 1.87 -10.68
C TRP A 42 -4.29 0.50 -10.74
N ALA A 43 -4.66 -0.45 -9.89
CA ALA A 43 -4.12 -1.81 -9.96
C ALA A 43 -4.47 -2.48 -11.28
N ARG A 44 -5.74 -2.34 -11.72
CA ARG A 44 -6.18 -2.79 -13.04
C ARG A 44 -5.39 -2.13 -14.18
N GLU A 45 -5.21 -0.80 -14.13
CA GLU A 45 -4.43 -0.05 -15.12
C GLU A 45 -2.99 -0.61 -15.24
N LEU A 46 -2.36 -0.99 -14.12
CA LEU A 46 -1.01 -1.55 -14.14
C LEU A 46 -0.94 -2.92 -14.84
N VAL A 47 -1.94 -3.78 -14.63
CA VAL A 47 -2.02 -5.08 -15.33
C VAL A 47 -2.29 -4.87 -16.83
N GLU A 48 -3.21 -3.98 -17.19
CA GLU A 48 -3.52 -3.64 -18.58
C GLU A 48 -2.31 -3.04 -19.33
N GLN A 49 -1.42 -2.37 -18.60
CA GLN A 49 -0.14 -1.85 -19.13
C GLN A 49 0.97 -2.92 -19.21
N GLY A 50 0.71 -4.18 -18.85
CA GLY A 50 1.70 -5.25 -18.83
C GLY A 50 2.75 -5.10 -17.71
N ARG A 51 2.42 -4.38 -16.64
CA ARG A 51 3.34 -4.14 -15.51
C ARG A 51 3.12 -5.09 -14.34
N ALA A 52 2.04 -5.88 -14.39
CA ALA A 52 1.84 -7.04 -13.54
C ALA A 52 0.97 -8.08 -14.22
N GLY A 53 1.07 -9.33 -13.75
CA GLY A 53 0.27 -10.46 -14.23
C GLY A 53 -1.04 -10.65 -13.46
N ALA A 54 -1.07 -10.27 -12.17
CA ALA A 54 -2.23 -10.49 -11.30
C ALA A 54 -2.56 -9.28 -10.40
N VAL A 55 -3.77 -9.28 -9.84
CA VAL A 55 -4.24 -8.31 -8.84
C VAL A 55 -4.62 -9.03 -7.54
N LEU A 56 -4.02 -8.63 -6.43
CA LEU A 56 -4.44 -9.00 -5.09
C LEU A 56 -5.27 -7.87 -4.47
N VAL A 57 -6.46 -8.16 -3.95
CA VAL A 57 -7.29 -7.19 -3.22
C VAL A 57 -7.64 -7.71 -1.83
N SER A 58 -7.20 -6.99 -0.80
CA SER A 58 -7.63 -7.22 0.58
C SER A 58 -9.01 -6.59 0.80
N VAL A 59 -10.00 -7.42 1.10
CA VAL A 59 -11.42 -7.04 1.28
C VAL A 59 -11.94 -7.48 2.65
N ASP A 60 -12.77 -6.65 3.29
CA ASP A 60 -13.63 -7.04 4.40
C ASP A 60 -14.94 -7.65 3.85
N ASP A 61 -15.78 -8.23 4.71
CA ASP A 61 -17.02 -8.93 4.31
C ASP A 61 -18.06 -7.95 3.74
N ASP A 62 -18.02 -6.69 4.20
CA ASP A 62 -18.91 -5.62 3.75
C ASP A 62 -18.39 -4.86 2.52
N ASP A 63 -17.15 -5.14 2.07
CA ASP A 63 -16.55 -4.45 0.94
C ASP A 63 -17.16 -4.91 -0.38
N ARG A 64 -17.72 -3.97 -1.15
CA ARG A 64 -18.21 -4.20 -2.51
C ARG A 64 -17.19 -3.71 -3.53
N VAL A 65 -16.41 -4.65 -4.07
CA VAL A 65 -15.38 -4.37 -5.08
C VAL A 65 -15.80 -5.02 -6.40
N PRO A 66 -16.22 -4.24 -7.42
CA PRO A 66 -16.66 -4.79 -8.70
C PRO A 66 -15.63 -5.71 -9.36
N LEU A 67 -14.33 -5.41 -9.20
CA LEU A 67 -13.25 -6.24 -9.73
C LEU A 67 -13.21 -7.65 -9.12
N CYS A 68 -13.68 -7.81 -7.87
CA CYS A 68 -13.76 -9.11 -7.20
C CYS A 68 -15.01 -9.90 -7.61
N GLU A 69 -16.07 -9.22 -8.05
CA GLU A 69 -17.33 -9.85 -8.47
C GLU A 69 -17.28 -10.25 -9.96
N ASP A 70 -16.66 -9.41 -10.80
CA ASP A 70 -16.49 -9.65 -12.23
C ASP A 70 -15.07 -9.21 -12.67
N PRO A 71 -14.07 -10.11 -12.59
CA PRO A 71 -12.70 -9.80 -12.97
C PRO A 71 -12.48 -9.74 -14.50
N GLY A 72 -13.46 -10.17 -15.30
CA GLY A 72 -13.28 -10.36 -16.73
C GLY A 72 -12.18 -11.38 -17.03
N SER A 73 -11.16 -10.97 -17.79
CA SER A 73 -9.99 -11.79 -18.15
C SER A 73 -8.77 -11.59 -17.24
N LEU A 74 -8.89 -10.75 -16.20
CA LEU A 74 -7.78 -10.46 -15.30
C LEU A 74 -7.61 -11.60 -14.30
N ASP A 75 -6.37 -11.93 -13.95
CA ASP A 75 -6.09 -12.79 -12.80
C ASP A 75 -6.24 -11.97 -11.52
N VAL A 76 -7.29 -12.24 -10.75
CA VAL A 76 -7.67 -11.46 -9.57
C VAL A 76 -7.92 -12.40 -8.41
N THR A 77 -7.21 -12.15 -7.30
CA THR A 77 -7.46 -12.80 -6.03
C THR A 77 -7.96 -11.76 -5.03
N CYS A 78 -9.19 -11.96 -4.55
CA CYS A 78 -9.75 -11.17 -3.47
C CYS A 78 -9.93 -12.06 -2.25
N ALA A 79 -9.32 -11.65 -1.13
CA ALA A 79 -9.40 -12.39 0.12
C ALA A 79 -9.52 -11.43 1.30
N ARG A 80 -10.08 -11.93 2.40
CA ARG A 80 -10.03 -11.28 3.70
C ARG A 80 -8.83 -11.81 4.48
N PRO A 81 -7.78 -11.02 4.70
CA PRO A 81 -6.66 -11.48 5.52
C PRO A 81 -7.06 -11.66 6.98
N ASP A 82 -6.53 -12.70 7.62
CA ASP A 82 -6.75 -12.97 9.04
C ASP A 82 -5.45 -12.77 9.86
N PRO A 83 -5.42 -11.82 10.81
CA PRO A 83 -6.47 -10.86 11.15
C PRO A 83 -6.55 -9.71 10.16
N PHE A 84 -7.76 -9.14 9.96
CA PHE A 84 -8.01 -8.02 9.04
C PHE A 84 -7.36 -6.72 9.51
N THR A 85 -6.05 -6.67 9.34
CA THR A 85 -5.10 -5.66 9.81
C THR A 85 -3.96 -5.60 8.82
N THR A 86 -3.23 -4.48 8.76
CA THR A 86 -2.08 -4.36 7.85
C THR A 86 -1.01 -5.44 8.03
N ARG A 87 -0.88 -6.03 9.23
CA ARG A 87 0.02 -7.17 9.45
C ARG A 87 -0.54 -8.47 8.86
N GLY A 88 -1.84 -8.72 9.00
CA GLY A 88 -2.49 -9.87 8.36
C GLY A 88 -2.41 -9.75 6.84
N GLU A 89 -2.61 -8.56 6.30
CA GLU A 89 -2.42 -8.27 4.87
C GLU A 89 -0.98 -8.55 4.42
N ALA A 90 0.01 -8.14 5.21
CA ALA A 90 1.42 -8.40 4.90
C ALA A 90 1.77 -9.89 4.91
N ARG A 91 1.19 -10.68 5.83
CA ARG A 91 1.33 -12.14 5.85
C ARG A 91 0.65 -12.78 4.66
N TRP A 92 -0.56 -12.34 4.35
CA TRP A 92 -1.30 -12.82 3.18
C TRP A 92 -0.50 -12.60 1.89
N VAL A 93 0.05 -11.39 1.68
CA VAL A 93 0.93 -11.13 0.53
C VAL A 93 2.13 -12.07 0.48
N ARG A 94 2.80 -12.31 1.61
CA ARG A 94 3.91 -13.27 1.68
C ARG A 94 3.47 -14.67 1.24
N ASP A 95 2.31 -15.10 1.72
CA ASP A 95 1.78 -16.43 1.49
C ASP A 95 1.35 -16.61 0.02
N GLU A 96 0.75 -15.59 -0.60
CA GLU A 96 0.45 -15.55 -2.04
C GLU A 96 1.73 -15.60 -2.89
N MET A 97 2.75 -14.81 -2.53
CA MET A 97 4.03 -14.87 -3.23
C MET A 97 4.64 -16.27 -3.17
N ALA A 98 4.61 -16.91 -2.02
CA ALA A 98 5.12 -18.27 -1.87
C ALA A 98 4.29 -19.31 -2.63
N ALA A 99 2.96 -19.19 -2.62
CA ALA A 99 2.06 -20.12 -3.29
C ALA A 99 2.17 -20.06 -4.82
N HIS A 100 2.37 -18.87 -5.36
CA HIS A 100 2.48 -18.64 -6.80
C HIS A 100 3.93 -18.66 -7.31
N GLY A 101 4.93 -18.68 -6.42
CA GLY A 101 6.34 -18.56 -6.79
C GLY A 101 6.70 -17.18 -7.35
N TRP A 102 6.03 -16.12 -6.88
CA TRP A 102 6.29 -14.75 -7.29
C TRP A 102 7.51 -14.17 -6.57
N ASP A 103 8.35 -13.48 -7.33
CA ASP A 103 9.54 -12.81 -6.81
C ASP A 103 9.26 -11.36 -6.40
N THR A 104 8.28 -10.72 -7.05
CA THR A 104 8.03 -9.29 -6.92
C THR A 104 6.55 -8.93 -6.89
N VAL A 105 6.18 -8.02 -5.98
CA VAL A 105 4.83 -7.46 -5.90
C VAL A 105 4.88 -5.94 -5.76
N THR A 106 3.89 -5.27 -6.35
CA THR A 106 3.71 -3.81 -6.23
C THR A 106 2.51 -3.49 -5.36
N VAL A 107 2.74 -2.89 -4.19
CA VAL A 107 1.67 -2.36 -3.33
C VAL A 107 1.31 -0.94 -3.76
N VAL A 108 0.04 -0.71 -4.11
CA VAL A 108 -0.47 0.63 -4.47
C VAL A 108 -1.09 1.34 -3.27
N THR A 109 -0.68 2.57 -3.02
CA THR A 109 -1.19 3.35 -1.87
C THR A 109 -1.25 4.86 -2.13
N ALA A 110 -1.74 5.62 -1.15
CA ALA A 110 -1.70 7.08 -1.18
C ALA A 110 -0.36 7.58 -0.63
N THR A 111 0.16 8.70 -1.16
CA THR A 111 1.46 9.26 -0.74
C THR A 111 1.65 9.35 0.79
N PRO A 112 0.66 9.80 1.59
CA PRO A 112 0.82 9.84 3.04
C PRO A 112 1.10 8.47 3.67
N ASN A 113 0.61 7.37 3.08
CA ASN A 113 0.73 6.02 3.60
C ASN A 113 1.99 5.30 3.10
N LEU A 114 2.72 5.88 2.14
CA LEU A 114 3.82 5.23 1.44
C LEU A 114 4.85 4.61 2.39
N LEU A 115 5.40 5.42 3.30
CA LEU A 115 6.44 4.97 4.23
C LEU A 115 5.92 3.95 5.25
N ARG A 116 4.70 4.14 5.75
CA ARG A 116 4.08 3.21 6.72
C ARG A 116 3.78 1.85 6.07
N ALA A 117 3.29 1.86 4.83
CA ALA A 117 3.07 0.65 4.06
C ALA A 117 4.39 -0.08 3.78
N ARG A 118 5.43 0.63 3.33
CA ARG A 118 6.78 0.06 3.15
C ARG A 118 7.28 -0.63 4.41
N LEU A 119 7.20 0.06 5.55
CA LEU A 119 7.65 -0.49 6.83
C LEU A 119 6.86 -1.75 7.23
N LEU A 120 5.53 -1.71 7.15
CA LEU A 120 4.69 -2.79 7.66
C LEU A 120 4.72 -4.02 6.76
N ILE A 121 4.67 -3.84 5.44
CA ILE A 121 4.76 -4.94 4.47
C ILE A 121 6.18 -5.53 4.49
N GLY A 122 7.20 -4.68 4.52
CA GLY A 122 8.62 -5.09 4.54
C GLY A 122 9.02 -5.94 5.75
N ARG A 123 8.25 -5.91 6.84
CA ARG A 123 8.48 -6.80 8.01
C ARG A 123 8.11 -8.26 7.73
N CYS A 124 7.12 -8.51 6.87
CA CYS A 124 6.70 -9.86 6.49
C CYS A 124 7.32 -10.33 5.17
N VAL A 125 7.64 -9.38 4.30
CA VAL A 125 8.19 -9.63 2.97
C VAL A 125 9.42 -8.72 2.78
N PRO A 126 10.62 -9.18 3.21
CA PRO A 126 11.82 -8.33 3.27
C PRO A 126 12.35 -7.90 1.90
N GLU A 127 12.10 -8.71 0.87
CA GLU A 127 12.58 -8.54 -0.51
C GLU A 127 11.41 -8.66 -1.48
N GLY A 128 11.54 -8.11 -2.69
CA GLY A 128 10.50 -8.24 -3.73
C GLY A 128 9.30 -7.30 -3.58
N VAL A 129 9.25 -6.44 -2.56
CA VAL A 129 8.13 -5.48 -2.40
C VAL A 129 8.48 -4.11 -2.92
N GLN A 130 7.72 -3.67 -3.90
CA GLN A 130 7.69 -2.29 -4.35
C GLN A 130 6.46 -1.61 -3.75
N VAL A 131 6.60 -0.40 -3.22
CA VAL A 131 5.43 0.39 -2.78
C VAL A 131 5.44 1.70 -3.53
N VAL A 132 4.34 1.93 -4.24
CA VAL A 132 4.14 3.09 -5.12
C VAL A 132 2.93 3.88 -4.65
N ALA A 133 3.00 5.20 -4.82
CA ALA A 133 1.98 6.09 -4.31
C ALA A 133 1.49 7.11 -5.33
N ARG A 134 0.18 7.34 -5.37
CA ARG A 134 -0.39 8.53 -6.03
C ARG A 134 -0.62 9.63 -4.99
N ARG A 135 -0.44 10.89 -5.41
CA ARG A 135 -0.82 12.04 -4.60
C ARG A 135 -2.33 12.18 -4.65
N GLU A 136 -2.95 12.13 -3.48
CA GLU A 136 -4.34 12.54 -3.33
C GLU A 136 -4.36 14.06 -3.20
N ARG A 137 -5.14 14.76 -4.02
CA ARG A 137 -5.30 16.22 -3.89
C ARG A 137 -6.29 16.49 -2.76
N LEU A 138 -5.79 16.93 -1.61
CA LEU A 138 -6.61 17.29 -0.45
C LEU A 138 -6.63 18.80 -0.24
N GLY A 139 -7.76 19.32 0.23
CA GLY A 139 -7.81 20.65 0.84
C GLY A 139 -7.00 20.70 2.14
N LEU A 140 -6.55 21.88 2.55
CA LEU A 140 -5.66 22.10 3.71
C LEU A 140 -6.25 21.58 5.04
N ASP A 141 -7.56 21.72 5.21
CA ASP A 141 -8.34 21.25 6.36
C ASP A 141 -8.31 19.72 6.48
N ARG A 142 -8.60 19.02 5.37
CA ARG A 142 -8.53 17.56 5.29
C ARG A 142 -7.11 17.05 5.37
N TRP A 143 -6.14 17.81 4.85
CA TRP A 143 -4.72 17.50 4.99
C TRP A 143 -4.29 17.51 6.47
N ALA A 144 -4.68 18.52 7.25
CA ALA A 144 -4.31 18.62 8.67
C ALA A 144 -4.95 17.52 9.53
N ALA A 145 -6.25 17.26 9.35
CA ALA A 145 -6.94 16.16 10.04
C ALA A 145 -6.32 14.79 9.70
N ARG A 146 -5.98 14.58 8.42
CA ARG A 146 -5.30 13.36 7.98
C ARG A 146 -3.88 13.27 8.53
N TYR A 147 -3.14 14.37 8.62
CA TYR A 147 -1.82 14.40 9.23
C TYR A 147 -1.88 13.97 10.70
N ALA A 148 -2.84 14.48 11.47
CA ALA A 148 -3.06 14.05 12.86
C ALA A 148 -3.40 12.56 12.98
N TRP A 149 -4.29 12.05 12.11
CA TRP A 149 -4.60 10.62 12.05
C TRP A 149 -3.37 9.76 11.73
N GLN A 150 -2.51 10.24 10.82
CA GLN A 150 -1.27 9.54 10.44
C GLN A 150 -0.27 9.44 11.60
N LEU A 151 -0.22 10.41 12.50
CA LEU A 151 0.62 10.32 13.70
C LEU A 151 0.18 9.14 14.59
N GLY A 152 -1.13 8.92 14.75
CA GLY A 152 -1.66 7.74 15.44
C GLY A 152 -1.29 6.43 14.74
N GLY A 153 -1.36 6.42 13.41
CA GLY A 153 -0.94 5.27 12.59
C GLY A 153 0.54 4.93 12.74
N TRP A 154 1.41 5.94 12.80
CA TRP A 154 2.85 5.77 13.02
C TRP A 154 3.17 5.28 14.43
N ALA A 155 2.52 5.85 15.44
CA ALA A 155 2.68 5.41 16.82
C ALA A 155 2.34 3.91 16.95
N LYS A 156 1.20 3.48 16.37
CA LYS A 156 0.81 2.06 16.33
C LYS A 156 1.85 1.20 15.59
N ALA A 157 2.38 1.66 14.46
CA ALA A 157 3.35 0.90 13.66
C ALA A 157 4.71 0.72 14.36
N LEU A 158 5.12 1.68 15.19
CA LEU A 158 6.35 1.59 15.98
C LEU A 158 6.19 0.63 17.18
N TRP A 159 4.98 0.54 17.76
CA TRP A 159 4.69 -0.43 18.82
C TRP A 159 4.42 -1.85 18.32
N SER A 160 3.93 -2.02 17.09
CA SER A 160 3.84 -3.35 16.49
C SER A 160 5.24 -3.84 16.13
N GLN A 161 5.64 -5.00 16.66
CA GLN A 161 6.90 -5.66 16.29
C GLN A 161 6.60 -6.94 15.50
N GLY A 162 7.54 -7.30 14.62
CA GLY A 162 7.55 -8.55 13.85
C GLY A 162 6.57 -8.64 12.68
N CYS A 163 6.67 -9.79 12.02
CA CYS A 163 5.61 -10.44 11.26
C CYS A 163 5.02 -11.54 12.17
#